data_AF-A0A2J8X553-F1
#
_entry.id   AF-A0A2J8X553-F1
#
_cell.length_a   1.000
_cell.length_b   1.000
_cell.length_c   1.000
_cell.angle_alpha   90.00
_cell.angle_beta   90.00
_cell.angle_gamma   90.00
#
_symmetry.space_group_name_H-M   'P 1'
#
loop_
_entity.id
_entity.type
_entity.pdbx_description
1 polymer ?
#
loop_
_entity_poly.entity_id
_entity_poly.type
_entity_poly.pdbx_seq_one_letter_code
_entity_poly.pdbx_strand_id
1 'polypeptide(L)'
;MMKTLLLFVGLLLTWESGQVLGDQTVSDNELQEMSDQGSKYVNKEIQNAVNGVKQIKTLIEKTNEERKTLLSNLEEAKKKKEDALNETRESETKLKEFPGVCNETMMALWEECKPCLKQTCMKFYARVCRSGSGLVGRQLEEFLNQSSPFYFWMNGDRIDSLLENDRQQTHMLDVMQDHFSRASSIMDELFQDRFFAQEPQDTY
;
A
#
# COMPACT_ATOMS: atom_id res chain seq x y z
N MET A 1 33.20 -15.41 -88.82
CA MET A 1 32.52 -16.60 -88.25
C MET A 1 32.85 -16.89 -86.78
N MET A 2 34.04 -16.53 -86.27
CA MET A 2 34.43 -16.86 -84.88
C MET A 2 33.81 -15.94 -83.81
N LYS A 3 33.59 -14.64 -84.12
CA LYS A 3 32.96 -13.67 -83.21
C LYS A 3 31.47 -13.95 -82.94
N THR A 4 30.76 -14.48 -83.94
CA THR A 4 29.35 -14.87 -83.79
C THR A 4 29.19 -16.09 -82.89
N LEU A 5 30.11 -17.06 -82.97
CA LEU A 5 30.14 -18.23 -82.07
C LEU A 5 30.41 -17.84 -80.61
N LEU A 6 31.32 -16.88 -80.36
CA LEU A 6 31.59 -16.40 -79.00
C LEU A 6 30.41 -15.63 -78.38
N LEU A 7 29.64 -14.89 -79.20
CA LEU A 7 28.43 -14.21 -78.75
C LEU A 7 27.30 -15.21 -78.44
N PHE A 8 27.16 -16.29 -79.21
CA PHE A 8 26.19 -17.36 -78.92
C PHE A 8 26.58 -18.17 -77.67
N VAL A 9 27.86 -18.45 -77.46
CA VAL A 9 28.35 -19.11 -76.23
C VAL A 9 28.19 -18.20 -75.02
N GLY A 10 28.43 -16.89 -75.17
CA GLY A 10 28.15 -15.91 -74.13
C GLY A 10 26.67 -15.84 -73.76
N LEU A 11 25.76 -15.86 -74.74
CA LEU A 11 24.31 -15.89 -74.49
C LEU A 11 23.83 -17.20 -73.84
N LEU A 12 24.43 -18.34 -74.19
CA LEU A 12 24.12 -19.64 -73.60
C LEU A 12 24.59 -19.73 -72.15
N LEU A 13 25.74 -19.16 -71.81
CA LEU A 13 26.28 -19.14 -70.44
C LEU A 13 25.56 -18.14 -69.52
N THR A 14 24.89 -17.12 -70.08
CA THR A 14 24.04 -16.21 -69.29
C THR A 14 22.62 -16.71 -69.07
N TRP A 15 22.22 -17.81 -69.74
CA TRP A 15 20.88 -18.38 -69.59
C TRP A 15 20.74 -19.25 -68.33
N GLU A 16 21.84 -19.77 -67.79
CA GLU A 16 21.82 -20.64 -66.59
C GLU A 16 21.80 -19.88 -65.25
N SER A 17 22.01 -18.56 -65.24
CA SER A 17 22.03 -17.77 -63.99
C SER A 17 20.75 -16.99 -63.71
N GLY A 18 19.68 -17.29 -64.46
CA GLY A 18 18.36 -16.65 -64.34
C GLY A 18 17.32 -17.46 -63.56
N GLN A 19 17.70 -18.50 -62.82
CA GLN A 19 16.81 -19.02 -61.78
C GLN A 19 16.82 -18.03 -60.62
N VAL A 20 15.90 -17.06 -60.70
CA VAL A 20 15.29 -16.52 -59.50
C VAL A 20 14.90 -17.74 -58.67
N LEU A 21 15.59 -17.95 -57.55
CA LEU A 21 15.19 -18.84 -56.46
C LEU A 21 13.84 -18.33 -55.94
N GLY A 22 12.80 -18.55 -56.73
CA GLY A 22 11.42 -18.46 -56.29
C GLY A 22 11.28 -19.54 -55.24
N ASP A 23 11.06 -19.08 -54.01
CA ASP A 23 10.76 -19.84 -52.80
C ASP A 23 11.30 -21.26 -52.76
N GLN A 24 12.28 -21.50 -51.89
CA GLN A 24 12.45 -22.84 -51.32
C GLN A 24 11.12 -23.17 -50.64
N THR A 25 10.21 -23.83 -51.36
CA THR A 25 8.93 -24.26 -50.82
C THR A 25 9.26 -25.20 -49.69
N VAL A 26 9.01 -24.74 -48.46
CA VAL A 26 9.24 -25.54 -47.25
C VAL A 26 8.58 -26.90 -47.47
N SER A 27 9.35 -27.96 -47.30
CA SER A 27 8.86 -29.33 -47.45
C SER A 27 7.78 -29.61 -46.43
N ASP A 28 6.77 -30.43 -46.76
CA ASP A 28 5.74 -30.85 -45.80
C ASP A 28 6.36 -31.45 -44.53
N ASN A 29 7.49 -32.17 -44.64
CA ASN A 29 8.21 -32.70 -43.50
C ASN A 29 8.89 -31.61 -42.65
N GLU A 30 9.44 -30.56 -43.27
CA GLU A 30 10.01 -29.42 -42.54
C GLU A 30 8.92 -28.59 -41.86
N LEU A 31 7.77 -28.41 -42.51
CA LEU A 31 6.58 -27.79 -41.92
C LEU A 31 6.07 -28.59 -40.71
N GLN A 32 6.00 -29.91 -40.83
CA GLN A 32 5.63 -30.81 -39.73
C GLN A 32 6.62 -30.67 -38.56
N GLU A 33 7.92 -30.69 -38.83
CA GLU A 33 8.95 -30.58 -37.78
C GLU A 33 8.93 -29.21 -37.10
N MET A 34 8.78 -28.12 -37.86
CA MET A 34 8.61 -26.77 -37.28
C MET A 34 7.33 -26.67 -36.44
N SER A 35 6.22 -27.28 -36.89
CA SER A 35 4.97 -27.33 -36.14
C SER A 35 5.14 -28.09 -34.82
N ASP A 36 5.84 -29.23 -34.84
CA ASP A 36 6.09 -30.04 -33.64
C ASP A 36 7.00 -29.31 -32.65
N GLN A 37 8.06 -28.65 -33.13
CA GLN A 37 8.95 -27.84 -32.28
C GLN A 37 8.23 -26.61 -31.73
N GLY A 38 7.42 -25.94 -32.56
CA GLY A 38 6.57 -24.82 -32.14
C GLY A 38 5.58 -25.24 -31.06
N SER A 39 4.89 -26.37 -31.24
CA SER A 39 3.95 -26.93 -30.26
C SER A 39 4.64 -27.23 -28.92
N LYS A 40 5.83 -27.85 -28.95
CA LYS A 40 6.64 -28.09 -27.74
C LYS A 40 7.00 -26.80 -27.02
N TYR A 41 7.41 -25.76 -27.76
CA TYR A 41 7.73 -24.46 -27.18
C TYR A 41 6.50 -23.81 -26.55
N VAL A 42 5.37 -23.75 -27.28
CA VAL A 42 4.11 -23.19 -26.77
C VAL A 42 3.64 -23.94 -25.52
N ASN A 43 3.70 -25.28 -25.52
CA ASN A 43 3.30 -26.07 -24.36
C ASN A 43 4.18 -25.78 -23.13
N LYS A 44 5.50 -25.61 -23.33
CA LYS A 44 6.43 -25.23 -22.28
C LYS A 44 6.12 -23.83 -21.70
N GLU A 45 5.85 -22.85 -22.56
CA GLU A 45 5.48 -21.50 -22.12
C GLU A 45 4.15 -21.49 -21.37
N ILE A 46 3.17 -22.30 -21.81
CA ILE A 46 1.90 -22.50 -21.08
C ILE A 46 2.17 -23.09 -19.68
N GLN A 47 2.99 -24.14 -19.58
CA GLN A 47 3.33 -24.73 -18.27
C GLN A 47 4.05 -23.73 -17.35
N ASN A 48 4.97 -22.93 -17.88
CA ASN A 48 5.64 -21.88 -17.13
C ASN A 48 4.65 -20.83 -16.60
N ALA A 49 3.72 -20.38 -17.45
CA ALA A 49 2.68 -19.43 -17.06
C ALA A 49 1.75 -19.99 -15.97
N VAL A 50 1.29 -21.24 -16.12
CA VAL A 50 0.44 -21.91 -15.12
C VAL A 50 1.17 -22.05 -13.78
N ASN A 51 2.45 -22.40 -13.79
CA ASN A 51 3.26 -22.48 -12.57
C ASN A 51 3.42 -21.11 -11.90
N GLY A 52 3.66 -20.05 -12.67
CA GLY A 52 3.70 -18.68 -12.15
C GLY A 52 2.38 -18.27 -11.49
N VAL A 53 1.25 -18.58 -12.14
CA VAL A 53 -0.09 -18.29 -11.60
C VAL A 53 -0.39 -19.09 -10.33
N LYS A 54 0.07 -20.35 -10.24
CA LYS A 54 -0.03 -21.16 -9.02
C LYS A 54 0.73 -20.56 -7.83
N GLN A 55 1.93 -20.03 -8.08
CA GLN A 55 2.70 -19.31 -7.05
C GLN A 55 1.97 -18.04 -6.58
N ILE A 56 1.39 -17.29 -7.52
CA ILE A 56 0.59 -16.09 -7.21
C ILE A 56 -0.61 -16.47 -6.34
N LYS A 57 -1.32 -17.57 -6.64
CA LYS A 57 -2.42 -18.08 -5.82
C LYS A 57 -2.00 -18.34 -4.38
N THR A 58 -0.93 -19.09 -4.18
CA THR A 58 -0.41 -19.40 -2.82
C THR A 58 -0.02 -18.15 -2.06
N LEU A 59 0.61 -17.17 -2.72
CA LEU A 59 0.94 -15.89 -2.10
C LEU A 59 -0.31 -15.12 -1.67
N ILE A 60 -1.36 -15.11 -2.49
CA ILE A 60 -2.62 -14.43 -2.18
C ILE A 60 -3.34 -15.10 -1.01
N GLU A 61 -3.45 -16.42 -1.01
CA GLU A 61 -4.06 -17.18 0.09
C GLU A 61 -3.34 -16.89 1.41
N LYS A 62 -2.01 -16.94 1.41
CA LYS A 62 -1.19 -16.60 2.58
C LYS A 62 -1.41 -15.15 3.04
N THR A 63 -1.36 -14.20 2.09
CA THR A 63 -1.56 -12.77 2.39
C THR A 63 -2.95 -12.51 2.98
N ASN A 64 -3.97 -13.25 2.53
CA ASN A 64 -5.33 -13.11 3.03
C ASN A 64 -5.48 -13.61 4.48
N GLU A 65 -4.82 -14.72 4.84
CA GLU A 65 -4.82 -15.21 6.24
C GLU A 65 -4.03 -14.29 7.19
N GLU A 66 -2.87 -13.78 6.75
CA GLU A 66 -2.12 -12.78 7.51
C GLU A 66 -2.96 -11.50 7.71
N ARG A 67 -3.67 -11.06 6.67
CA ARG A 67 -4.59 -9.93 6.73
C ARG A 67 -5.72 -10.15 7.73
N LYS A 68 -6.41 -11.30 7.72
CA LYS A 68 -7.51 -11.58 8.67
C LYS A 68 -7.03 -11.46 10.12
N THR A 69 -5.87 -12.02 10.40
CA THR A 69 -5.24 -11.94 11.73
C THR A 69 -4.91 -10.49 12.10
N LEU A 70 -4.29 -9.75 11.19
CA LEU A 70 -3.94 -8.35 11.40
C LEU A 70 -5.18 -7.49 11.64
N LEU A 71 -6.24 -7.69 10.85
CA LEU A 71 -7.49 -6.94 10.95
C LEU A 71 -8.15 -7.19 12.31
N SER A 72 -8.24 -8.45 12.75
CA SER A 72 -8.80 -8.78 14.05
C SER A 72 -8.03 -8.12 15.20
N ASN A 73 -6.70 -8.15 15.16
CA ASN A 73 -5.86 -7.48 16.16
C ASN A 73 -6.05 -5.96 16.13
N LEU A 74 -6.20 -5.38 14.94
CA LEU A 74 -6.38 -3.95 14.76
C LEU A 74 -7.76 -3.48 15.24
N GLU A 75 -8.81 -4.25 14.99
CA GLU A 75 -10.16 -4.00 15.51
C GLU A 75 -10.17 -4.05 17.05
N GLU A 76 -9.50 -5.03 17.65
CA GLU A 76 -9.36 -5.11 19.10
C GLU A 76 -8.58 -3.91 19.67
N ALA A 77 -7.46 -3.55 19.04
CA ALA A 77 -6.66 -2.40 19.45
C ALA A 77 -7.42 -1.08 19.29
N LYS A 78 -8.18 -0.93 18.21
CA LYS A 78 -9.08 0.21 17.98
C LYS A 78 -10.12 0.30 19.09
N LYS A 79 -10.81 -0.80 19.39
CA LYS A 79 -11.81 -0.83 20.46
C LYS A 79 -11.21 -0.42 21.81
N LYS A 80 -10.06 -0.97 22.18
CA LYS A 80 -9.36 -0.59 23.43
C LYS A 80 -8.99 0.89 23.46
N LYS A 81 -8.56 1.44 22.33
CA LYS A 81 -8.23 2.87 22.19
C LYS A 81 -9.50 3.74 22.35
N GLU A 82 -10.59 3.38 21.69
CA GLU A 82 -11.88 4.07 21.78
C GLU A 82 -12.43 4.05 23.21
N ASP A 83 -12.43 2.88 23.86
CA ASP A 83 -12.86 2.71 25.25
C ASP A 83 -12.02 3.59 26.19
N ALA A 84 -10.70 3.58 26.08
CA ALA A 84 -9.81 4.41 26.90
C ALA A 84 -10.02 5.92 26.68
N LEU A 85 -10.25 6.36 25.44
CA LEU A 85 -10.55 7.76 25.13
C LEU A 85 -11.91 8.18 25.71
N ASN A 86 -12.92 7.32 25.63
CA ASN A 86 -14.25 7.57 26.18
C ASN A 86 -14.23 7.63 27.71
N GLU A 87 -13.54 6.69 28.38
CA GLU A 87 -13.34 6.70 29.84
C GLU A 87 -12.63 7.97 30.30
N THR A 88 -11.61 8.41 29.56
CA THR A 88 -10.89 9.65 29.86
C THR A 88 -11.80 10.86 29.72
N ARG A 89 -12.59 10.94 28.64
CA ARG A 89 -13.57 12.01 28.42
C ARG A 89 -14.67 12.04 29.48
N GLU A 90 -15.16 10.87 29.90
CA GLU A 90 -16.12 10.76 30.99
C GLU A 90 -15.52 11.27 32.30
N SER A 91 -14.26 10.93 32.57
CA SER A 91 -13.52 11.43 33.73
C SER A 91 -13.37 12.96 33.69
N GLU A 92 -13.04 13.56 32.53
CA GLU A 92 -13.04 15.03 32.38
C GLU A 92 -14.41 15.64 32.67
N THR A 93 -15.48 15.00 32.20
CA THR A 93 -16.85 15.49 32.38
C THR A 93 -17.24 15.46 33.84
N LYS A 94 -16.96 14.35 34.54
CA LYS A 94 -17.17 14.23 35.99
C LYS A 94 -16.37 15.25 36.79
N LEU A 95 -15.12 15.52 36.38
CA LEU A 95 -14.28 16.54 37.02
C LEU A 95 -14.85 17.95 36.84
N LYS A 96 -15.43 18.26 35.68
CA LYS A 96 -16.11 19.53 35.42
C LYS A 96 -17.45 19.66 36.15
N GLU A 97 -18.18 18.57 36.32
CA GLU A 97 -19.51 18.56 36.94
C GLU A 97 -19.48 18.46 38.46
N PHE A 98 -18.33 18.15 39.07
CA PHE A 98 -18.21 17.97 40.51
C PHE A 98 -18.69 19.22 41.29
N PRO A 99 -19.78 19.12 42.08
CA PRO A 99 -20.41 20.30 42.67
C PRO A 99 -19.69 20.76 43.94
N GLY A 100 -19.39 22.06 43.98
CA GLY A 100 -19.11 22.81 45.21
C GLY A 100 -17.64 22.90 45.60
N VAL A 101 -17.16 24.13 45.78
CA VAL A 101 -15.88 24.52 46.40
C VAL A 101 -14.62 24.38 45.53
N CYS A 102 -14.48 23.36 44.68
CA CYS A 102 -13.25 23.20 43.88
C CYS A 102 -13.32 23.79 42.45
N ASN A 103 -14.45 23.82 41.76
CA ASN A 103 -14.45 24.18 40.33
C ASN A 103 -14.05 25.64 40.05
N GLU A 104 -14.78 26.60 40.64
CA GLU A 104 -14.46 28.04 40.51
C GLU A 104 -13.11 28.39 41.14
N THR A 105 -12.81 27.82 42.31
CA THR A 105 -11.54 28.04 43.02
C THR A 105 -10.35 27.49 42.24
N MET A 106 -10.45 26.29 41.66
CA MET A 106 -9.36 25.70 40.87
C MET A 106 -9.15 26.43 39.55
N MET A 107 -10.23 26.89 38.90
CA MET A 107 -10.10 27.73 37.69
C MET A 107 -9.44 29.07 38.02
N ALA A 108 -9.86 29.75 39.10
CA ALA A 108 -9.24 31.00 39.53
C ALA A 108 -7.75 30.82 39.88
N LEU A 109 -7.42 29.80 40.68
CA LEU A 109 -6.04 29.44 41.01
C LEU A 109 -5.24 29.09 39.75
N TRP A 110 -5.84 28.43 38.76
CA TRP A 110 -5.17 28.13 37.49
C TRP A 110 -4.85 29.40 36.71
N GLU A 111 -5.79 30.34 36.58
CA GLU A 111 -5.55 31.63 35.92
C GLU A 111 -4.44 32.44 36.62
N GLU A 112 -4.38 32.39 37.95
CA GLU A 112 -3.29 33.01 38.73
C GLU A 112 -1.94 32.27 38.53
N CYS A 113 -1.98 30.96 38.34
CA CYS A 113 -0.79 30.13 38.16
C CYS A 113 -0.16 30.28 36.77
N LYS A 114 -0.96 30.47 35.71
CA LYS A 114 -0.48 30.63 34.32
C LYS A 114 0.68 31.64 34.16
N PRO A 115 0.57 32.91 34.63
CA PRO A 115 1.67 33.86 34.50
C PRO A 115 2.92 33.44 35.29
N CYS A 116 2.75 32.81 36.45
CA CYS A 116 3.85 32.27 37.25
C CYS A 116 4.59 31.14 36.52
N LEU A 117 3.85 30.18 35.94
CA LEU A 117 4.41 29.09 35.14
C LEU A 117 5.13 29.62 33.90
N LYS A 118 4.50 30.54 33.16
CA LYS A 118 5.10 31.19 31.98
C LYS A 118 6.42 31.85 32.35
N GLN A 119 6.43 32.68 33.39
CA GLN A 119 7.62 33.40 33.82
C GLN A 119 8.74 32.44 34.24
N THR A 120 8.43 31.43 35.05
CA THR A 120 9.40 30.48 35.57
C THR A 120 10.00 29.63 34.45
N CYS A 121 9.17 29.08 33.57
CA CYS A 121 9.61 28.32 32.41
C CYS A 121 10.46 29.17 31.48
N MET A 122 10.03 30.40 31.15
CA MET A 122 10.78 31.29 30.29
C MET A 122 12.13 31.71 30.89
N LYS A 123 12.19 31.92 32.21
CA LYS A 123 13.44 32.22 32.91
C LYS A 123 14.41 31.05 32.86
N PHE A 124 13.92 29.83 33.01
CA PHE A 124 14.74 28.63 32.85
C PHE A 124 15.20 28.44 31.40
N TYR A 125 14.28 28.53 30.43
CA TYR A 125 14.57 28.37 29.01
C TYR A 125 15.61 29.39 28.55
N ALA A 126 15.46 30.67 28.90
CA ALA A 126 16.43 31.70 28.55
C ALA A 126 17.82 31.49 29.17
N ARG A 127 17.90 30.77 30.30
CA ARG A 127 19.18 30.40 30.93
C ARG A 127 19.86 29.22 30.22
N VAL A 128 19.07 28.22 29.79
CA VAL A 128 19.58 26.97 29.23
C VAL A 128 19.80 27.07 27.71
N CYS A 129 18.89 27.74 27.01
CA CYS A 129 18.87 27.87 25.56
C CYS A 129 19.34 29.26 25.12
N ARG A 130 20.32 29.33 24.21
CA ARG A 130 20.95 30.58 23.76
C ARG A 130 20.09 31.41 22.78
N SER A 131 19.01 30.85 22.23
CA SER A 131 18.15 31.49 21.23
C SER A 131 16.74 30.89 21.25
N GLY A 132 15.76 31.60 20.69
CA GLY A 132 14.39 31.08 20.49
C GLY A 132 13.38 31.41 21.60
N SER A 133 13.77 32.16 22.62
CA SER A 133 12.92 32.50 23.77
C SER A 133 11.60 33.20 23.39
N GLY A 134 11.61 34.09 22.40
CA GLY A 134 10.39 34.76 21.94
C GLY A 134 9.34 33.82 21.35
N LEU A 135 9.76 32.82 20.57
CA LEU A 135 8.84 31.85 19.95
C LEU A 135 8.29 30.88 21.00
N VAL A 136 9.17 30.34 21.84
CA VAL A 136 8.80 29.42 22.92
C VAL A 136 7.86 30.09 23.91
N GLY A 137 8.07 31.37 24.21
CA GLY A 137 7.17 32.12 25.09
C GLY A 137 5.75 32.25 24.57
N ARG A 138 5.57 32.40 23.25
CA ARG A 138 4.24 32.42 22.63
C ARG A 138 3.60 31.04 22.61
N GLN A 139 4.35 30.01 22.23
CA GLN A 139 3.85 28.63 22.23
C GLN A 139 3.44 28.16 23.63
N LEU A 140 4.22 28.51 24.64
CA LEU A 140 3.90 28.21 26.04
C LEU A 140 2.65 28.96 26.51
N GLU A 141 2.50 30.23 26.15
CA GLU A 141 1.30 30.99 26.47
C GLU A 141 0.06 30.43 25.79
N GLU A 142 0.16 30.07 24.52
CA GLU A 142 -0.92 29.41 23.79
C GLU A 142 -1.32 28.08 24.44
N PHE A 143 -0.34 27.25 24.82
CA PHE A 143 -0.57 26.01 25.56
C PHE A 143 -1.28 26.26 26.89
N LEU A 144 -0.78 27.20 27.70
CA LEU A 144 -1.38 27.54 29.00
C LEU A 144 -2.81 28.06 28.83
N ASN A 145 -3.09 28.83 27.78
CA ASN A 145 -4.43 29.34 27.50
C ASN A 145 -5.41 28.23 27.05
N GLN A 146 -4.93 27.22 26.32
CA GLN A 146 -5.74 26.07 25.92
C GLN A 146 -5.89 25.02 27.03
N SER A 147 -5.02 25.05 28.04
CA SER A 147 -5.03 24.12 29.17
C SER A 147 -6.07 24.49 30.25
N SER A 148 -6.61 23.47 30.92
CA SER A 148 -7.48 23.59 32.10
C SER A 148 -7.03 22.56 33.12
N PRO A 149 -7.23 22.81 34.42
CA PRO A 149 -7.04 21.82 35.47
C PRO A 149 -7.92 20.56 35.30
N PHE A 150 -8.92 20.59 34.40
CA PHE A 150 -9.84 19.48 34.15
C PHE A 150 -9.69 18.84 32.76
N TYR A 151 -8.76 19.32 31.94
CA TYR A 151 -8.47 18.69 30.65
C TYR A 151 -7.28 17.73 30.79
N PHE A 152 -7.42 16.54 30.23
CA PHE A 152 -6.33 15.59 30.09
C PHE A 152 -5.62 15.82 28.75
N TRP A 153 -4.29 15.69 28.82
CA TRP A 153 -3.41 15.78 27.68
C TRP A 153 -2.59 14.50 27.62
N MET A 154 -2.51 13.90 26.45
CA MET A 154 -1.76 12.66 26.21
C MET A 154 -0.75 12.93 25.11
N ASN A 155 0.53 12.77 25.43
CA ASN A 155 1.65 13.03 24.51
C ASN A 155 1.63 14.42 23.83
N GLY A 156 1.01 15.41 24.48
CA GLY A 156 0.91 16.77 23.95
C GLY A 156 -0.39 17.07 23.18
N ASP A 157 -1.27 16.08 23.00
CA ASP A 157 -2.57 16.26 22.35
C ASP A 157 -3.72 16.26 23.37
N ARG A 158 -4.74 17.08 23.11
CA ARG A 158 -6.00 17.09 23.88
C ARG A 158 -6.85 15.88 23.50
N ILE A 159 -7.59 15.32 24.46
CA ILE A 159 -8.49 14.18 24.25
C ILE A 159 -9.47 14.39 23.09
N ASP A 160 -10.07 15.58 22.93
CA ASP A 160 -10.96 15.88 21.80
C ASP A 160 -10.25 15.73 20.44
N SER A 161 -8.99 16.17 20.34
CA SER A 161 -8.21 16.03 19.12
C SER A 161 -7.89 14.57 18.85
N LEU A 162 -7.61 13.79 19.89
CA LEU A 162 -7.35 12.36 19.77
C LEU A 162 -8.60 11.58 19.34
N LEU A 163 -9.79 11.97 19.82
CA LEU A 163 -11.07 11.43 19.37
C LEU A 163 -11.33 11.73 17.89
N GLU A 164 -11.02 12.94 17.43
CA GLU A 164 -11.19 13.29 16.02
C GLU A 164 -10.20 12.53 15.12
N ASN A 165 -8.95 12.43 15.54
CA ASN A 165 -7.93 11.63 14.85
C ASN A 165 -8.34 10.16 14.80
N ASP A 166 -8.96 9.63 15.86
CA ASP A 166 -9.46 8.26 15.89
C ASP A 166 -10.58 7.99 14.88
N ARG A 167 -11.50 8.95 14.70
CA ARG A 167 -12.53 8.88 13.64
C ARG A 167 -11.91 8.86 12.25
N GLN A 168 -10.94 9.74 11.99
CA GLN A 168 -10.24 9.79 10.70
C GLN A 168 -9.46 8.49 10.44
N GLN A 169 -8.78 7.96 11.46
CA GLN A 169 -8.06 6.70 11.38
C GLN A 169 -9.01 5.52 11.08
N THR A 170 -10.18 5.51 11.70
CA THR A 170 -11.23 4.52 11.43
C THR A 170 -11.68 4.55 9.97
N HIS A 171 -12.02 5.74 9.46
CA HIS A 171 -12.44 5.88 8.07
C HIS A 171 -11.36 5.40 7.09
N MET A 172 -10.09 5.73 7.35
CA MET A 172 -8.98 5.25 6.53
C MET A 172 -8.88 3.72 6.53
N LEU A 173 -9.05 3.09 7.68
CA LEU A 173 -9.02 1.64 7.79
C LEU A 173 -10.14 0.97 6.98
N ASP A 174 -11.35 1.51 7.05
CA ASP A 174 -12.50 0.99 6.30
C ASP A 174 -12.25 1.09 4.78
N VAL A 175 -11.72 2.22 4.30
CA VAL A 175 -11.35 2.41 2.89
C VAL A 175 -10.28 1.40 2.44
N MET A 176 -9.26 1.18 3.27
CA MET A 176 -8.22 0.18 2.97
C MET A 176 -8.83 -1.22 2.90
N GLN A 177 -9.69 -1.57 3.85
CA GLN A 177 -10.35 -2.86 3.89
C GLN A 177 -11.21 -3.11 2.65
N ASP A 178 -11.94 -2.11 2.17
CA ASP A 178 -12.74 -2.18 0.94
C ASP A 178 -11.88 -2.46 -0.30
N HIS A 179 -10.73 -1.77 -0.42
CA HIS A 179 -9.82 -1.94 -1.54
C HIS A 179 -9.26 -3.37 -1.60
N PHE A 180 -8.86 -3.92 -0.45
CA PHE A 180 -8.36 -5.29 -0.39
C PHE A 180 -9.46 -6.32 -0.63
N SER A 181 -10.68 -6.09 -0.14
CA SER A 181 -11.82 -6.97 -0.39
C SER A 181 -12.15 -7.05 -1.88
N ARG A 182 -12.11 -5.90 -2.58
CA ARG A 182 -12.26 -5.85 -4.04
C ARG A 182 -11.16 -6.63 -4.75
N ALA A 183 -9.90 -6.41 -4.38
CA ALA A 183 -8.77 -7.12 -4.97
C ALA A 183 -8.86 -8.65 -4.76
N SER A 184 -9.21 -9.09 -3.55
CA SER A 184 -9.40 -10.51 -3.23
C SER A 184 -10.50 -11.13 -4.08
N SER A 185 -11.65 -10.45 -4.22
CA SER A 185 -12.77 -10.94 -5.02
C SER A 185 -12.38 -11.15 -6.50
N ILE A 186 -11.64 -10.19 -7.08
CA ILE A 186 -11.16 -10.31 -8.46
C ILE A 186 -10.23 -11.51 -8.61
N MET A 187 -9.34 -11.73 -7.63
CA MET A 187 -8.43 -12.88 -7.67
C MET A 187 -9.19 -14.20 -7.52
N ASP A 188 -10.18 -14.27 -6.62
CA ASP A 188 -11.01 -15.47 -6.45
C ASP A 188 -11.78 -15.79 -7.74
N GLU A 189 -12.34 -14.79 -8.44
CA GLU A 189 -12.98 -14.97 -9.74
C GLU A 189 -12.02 -15.48 -10.82
N LEU A 190 -10.81 -14.91 -10.90
CA LEU A 190 -9.77 -15.36 -11.84
C LEU A 190 -9.38 -16.82 -11.61
N PHE A 191 -9.29 -17.26 -10.36
CA PHE A 191 -8.89 -18.63 -10.03
C PHE A 191 -10.02 -19.66 -10.09
N GLN A 192 -11.29 -19.22 -10.16
CA GLN A 192 -12.42 -20.10 -10.44
C GLN A 192 -12.56 -20.46 -11.92
N ASP A 193 -11.87 -19.74 -12.81
CA ASP A 193 -11.90 -20.04 -14.24
C ASP A 193 -11.30 -21.44 -14.52
N ARG A 194 -11.95 -22.20 -15.42
CA ARG A 194 -11.61 -23.61 -15.69
C ARG A 194 -10.18 -23.79 -16.16
N PHE A 195 -9.63 -22.76 -16.82
CA PHE A 195 -8.26 -22.72 -17.28
C PHE A 195 -7.23 -22.96 -16.16
N PHE A 196 -7.51 -22.50 -14.94
CA PHE A 196 -6.63 -22.66 -13.78
C PHE A 196 -7.06 -23.77 -12.82
N ALA A 197 -8.27 -24.31 -12.97
CA ALA A 197 -8.79 -25.42 -12.17
C ALA A 197 -8.36 -26.80 -12.69
N GLN A 198 -7.92 -26.89 -13.95
CA GLN A 198 -7.54 -28.14 -14.58
C GLN A 198 -6.04 -28.38 -14.40
N GLU A 199 -5.66 -29.45 -13.69
CA GLU A 199 -4.27 -29.90 -13.71
C GLU A 199 -3.91 -30.27 -15.17
N PRO A 200 -2.76 -29.81 -15.69
CA PRO A 200 -2.33 -30.22 -17.02
C PRO A 200 -2.23 -31.75 -17.01
N GLN A 201 -3.10 -32.41 -17.77
CA GLN A 201 -2.95 -33.84 -18.02
C GLN A 201 -1.65 -34.00 -18.81
N ASP A 202 -0.64 -34.59 -18.16
CA ASP A 202 0.53 -35.14 -18.82
C ASP A 202 0.03 -36.12 -19.89
N THR A 203 -0.07 -35.63 -21.12
CA THR A 203 -0.29 -36.47 -22.29
C THR A 203 1.10 -36.74 -22.87
N TYR A 204 1.46 -38.02 -22.78
CA TYR A 204 2.71 -38.69 -23.18
C TYR A 204 3.46 -38.09 -24.37
#